data_AF-A0A537WI29-F1
#
_entry.id   AF-A0A537WI29-F1
#
_cell.length_a   1.000
_cell.length_b   1.000
_cell.length_c   1.000
_cell.angle_alpha   90.00
_cell.angle_beta   90.00
_cell.angle_gamma   90.00
#
_symmetry.space_group_name_H-M   'P 1'
#
loop_
_entity.id
_entity.type
_entity.pdbx_description
1 polymer ?
#
loop_
_entity_poly.entity_id
_entity_poly.type
_entity_poly.pdbx_seq_one_letter_code
_entity_poly.pdbx_strand_id
1 'polypeptide(L)'
;MSATRRLLTLCVTVPLAALFLLVLAAPAWAADAGKDEPQIVLTGQVVVPAGQTVGDVVIFNGPATIDGTVRGSVTSFNGDVSISGTVTGDVTSFNGDVTVASGARVGGDLVTQSAPNVASGATVEGDRRRVNRDVIFGRFTWISRFAVWVAVSVSILVLGLLLLLFAPRAAESVALAARERIGPSIGWGVGLFFGLPIVSVIALVTIVGIPFGVGMLLGLALIYSLGYTASCFALGRALIKPPTSRYLAFLAGWAIVRVASLVPFVSGLVWFVAVVYGLGTLAVAARRRETMVGVTAPATMPPPPPPVPA
;
A
#
# COMPACT_ATOMS: atom_id res chain seq x y z
N MET A 1 21.25 -28.27 7.99
CA MET A 1 20.16 -27.90 7.06
C MET A 1 18.76 -27.90 7.71
N SER A 2 18.62 -27.98 9.04
CA SER A 2 17.32 -28.10 9.73
C SER A 2 16.77 -26.81 10.36
N ALA A 3 17.63 -25.84 10.70
CA ALA A 3 17.20 -24.59 11.35
C ALA A 3 16.59 -23.57 10.38
N THR A 4 17.18 -23.41 9.19
CA THR A 4 16.74 -22.44 8.17
C THR A 4 15.42 -22.84 7.52
N ARG A 5 15.16 -24.15 7.34
CA ARG A 5 13.85 -24.64 6.88
C ARG A 5 12.78 -24.42 7.95
N ARG A 6 13.04 -24.70 9.22
CA ARG A 6 12.07 -24.48 10.33
C ARG A 6 11.72 -23.01 10.52
N LEU A 7 12.68 -22.09 10.36
CA LEU A 7 12.42 -20.65 10.44
C LEU A 7 11.54 -20.14 9.28
N LEU A 8 11.79 -20.63 8.07
CA LEU A 8 10.97 -20.33 6.89
C LEU A 8 9.56 -20.93 6.97
N THR A 9 9.41 -22.13 7.52
CA THR A 9 8.08 -22.72 7.74
C THR A 9 7.29 -21.93 8.79
N LEU A 10 7.93 -21.51 9.89
CA LEU A 10 7.28 -20.68 10.93
C LEU A 10 6.88 -19.28 10.44
N CYS A 11 7.70 -18.63 9.61
CA CYS A 11 7.36 -17.33 9.02
C CYS A 11 6.19 -17.39 8.01
N VAL A 12 5.87 -18.57 7.46
CA VAL A 12 4.79 -18.74 6.49
C VAL A 12 3.52 -19.29 7.15
N THR A 13 3.62 -20.18 8.14
CA THR A 13 2.44 -20.80 8.77
C THR A 13 1.76 -19.91 9.81
N VAL A 14 2.51 -19.07 10.54
CA VAL A 14 1.95 -18.14 11.54
C VAL A 14 1.04 -17.06 10.91
N PRO A 15 1.42 -16.35 9.83
CA PRO A 15 0.52 -15.40 9.19
C PRO A 15 -0.65 -16.08 8.47
N LEU A 16 -0.47 -17.30 7.94
CA LEU A 16 -1.55 -18.05 7.28
C LEU A 16 -2.60 -18.55 8.29
N ALA A 17 -2.17 -19.00 9.48
CA ALA A 17 -3.06 -19.39 10.56
C ALA A 17 -3.78 -18.19 11.19
N ALA A 18 -3.10 -17.05 11.33
CA ALA A 18 -3.71 -15.79 11.77
C ALA A 18 -4.76 -15.29 10.76
N LEU A 19 -4.49 -15.42 9.46
CA LEU A 19 -5.44 -15.09 8.39
C LEU A 19 -6.64 -16.05 8.37
N PHE A 20 -6.42 -17.35 8.62
CA PHE A 20 -7.48 -18.35 8.70
C PHE A 20 -8.38 -18.17 9.94
N LEU A 21 -7.79 -17.79 11.08
CA LEU A 21 -8.54 -17.39 12.28
C LEU A 21 -9.31 -16.07 12.10
N LEU A 22 -8.78 -15.14 11.29
CA LEU A 22 -9.50 -13.90 10.94
C LEU A 22 -10.69 -14.17 10.00
N VAL A 23 -10.57 -15.15 9.10
CA VAL A 23 -11.63 -15.55 8.15
C VAL A 23 -12.72 -16.37 8.83
N LEU A 24 -12.38 -17.21 9.81
CA LEU A 24 -13.35 -17.89 10.67
C LEU A 24 -14.01 -16.97 11.70
N ALA A 25 -13.48 -15.75 11.87
CA ALA A 25 -14.05 -14.68 12.70
C ALA A 25 -14.86 -13.63 11.91
N ALA A 26 -15.22 -13.91 10.64
CA ALA A 26 -16.28 -13.16 9.97
C ALA A 26 -17.63 -13.43 10.65
N PRO A 27 -18.51 -12.43 10.79
CA PRO A 27 -19.27 -12.25 12.02
C PRO A 27 -20.48 -13.17 12.10
N ALA A 28 -20.62 -13.82 13.24
CA ALA A 28 -21.89 -14.37 13.74
C ALA A 28 -22.86 -13.24 14.20
N TRP A 29 -22.80 -12.06 13.58
CA TRP A 29 -23.73 -10.95 13.82
C TRP A 29 -24.81 -10.95 12.74
N ALA A 30 -25.69 -11.92 12.84
CA ALA A 30 -27.00 -11.86 12.22
C ALA A 30 -28.02 -12.26 13.29
N ALA A 31 -28.10 -11.46 14.35
CA ALA A 31 -29.12 -11.60 15.38
C ALA A 31 -29.36 -10.25 16.05
N ASP A 32 -30.62 -9.82 16.02
CA ASP A 32 -31.24 -8.66 16.69
C ASP A 32 -30.98 -7.26 16.12
N ALA A 33 -31.64 -6.97 14.99
CA ALA A 33 -31.91 -5.59 14.56
C ALA A 33 -32.93 -4.93 15.52
N GLY A 34 -32.42 -4.39 16.63
CA GLY A 34 -33.15 -3.49 17.49
C GLY A 34 -33.49 -2.19 16.76
N LYS A 35 -34.62 -1.57 17.10
CA LYS A 35 -35.19 -0.37 16.45
C LYS A 35 -34.36 0.92 16.58
N ASP A 36 -33.11 0.82 17.04
CA ASP A 36 -32.17 1.93 17.25
C ASP A 36 -30.77 1.66 16.65
N GLU A 37 -30.60 0.61 15.84
CA GLU A 37 -29.27 0.31 15.26
C GLU A 37 -28.84 1.32 14.18
N PRO A 38 -27.54 1.66 14.13
CA PRO A 38 -26.98 2.49 13.07
C PRO A 38 -27.05 1.75 11.73
N GLN A 39 -27.66 2.38 10.73
CA GLN A 39 -27.71 1.86 9.38
C GLN A 39 -26.41 2.22 8.64
N ILE A 40 -25.54 1.23 8.49
CA ILE A 40 -24.24 1.39 7.83
C ILE A 40 -24.30 0.73 6.45
N VAL A 41 -24.08 1.50 5.39
CA VAL A 41 -24.04 1.01 4.00
C VAL A 41 -22.68 1.30 3.37
N LEU A 42 -21.99 0.23 2.98
CA LEU A 42 -20.66 0.31 2.35
C LEU A 42 -20.76 0.75 0.88
N THR A 43 -21.67 0.15 0.12
CA THR A 43 -21.92 0.49 -1.30
C THR A 43 -23.38 0.26 -1.61
N GLY A 44 -24.06 1.24 -2.22
CA GLY A 44 -25.47 1.15 -2.60
C GLY A 44 -26.23 2.43 -2.25
N GLN A 45 -27.57 2.37 -2.30
CA GLN A 45 -28.42 3.50 -1.89
C GLN A 45 -29.00 3.25 -0.51
N VAL A 46 -29.17 4.32 0.27
CA VAL A 46 -29.97 4.30 1.49
C VAL A 46 -31.23 5.09 1.25
N VAL A 47 -32.36 4.50 1.61
CA VAL A 47 -33.65 5.17 1.63
C VAL A 47 -34.25 4.97 3.00
N VAL A 48 -34.54 6.07 3.70
CA VAL A 48 -35.31 6.08 4.96
C VAL A 48 -36.70 6.61 4.61
N PRO A 49 -37.71 5.73 4.43
CA PRO A 49 -39.04 6.14 4.02
C PRO A 49 -39.77 6.97 5.07
N ALA A 50 -40.76 7.76 4.61
CA ALA A 50 -41.65 8.49 5.51
C ALA A 50 -42.32 7.54 6.52
N GLY A 51 -42.38 7.97 7.79
CA GLY A 51 -42.93 7.17 8.89
C GLY A 51 -41.98 6.12 9.49
N GLN A 52 -40.78 5.91 8.91
CA GLN A 52 -39.73 5.14 9.57
C GLN A 52 -38.83 6.04 10.41
N THR A 53 -38.34 5.48 11.51
CA THR A 53 -37.34 6.10 12.37
C THR A 53 -36.13 5.19 12.45
N VAL A 54 -34.95 5.74 12.18
CA VAL A 54 -33.66 5.03 12.29
C VAL A 54 -32.72 5.78 13.23
N GLY A 55 -31.68 5.09 13.71
CA GLY A 55 -30.62 5.66 14.57
C GLY A 55 -29.70 6.59 13.80
N ASP A 56 -28.44 6.19 13.62
CA ASP A 56 -27.47 6.87 12.74
C ASP A 56 -27.54 6.30 11.32
N VAL A 57 -27.21 7.12 10.32
CA VAL A 57 -27.06 6.68 8.92
C VAL A 57 -25.64 6.98 8.47
N VAL A 58 -24.90 5.93 8.09
CA VAL A 58 -23.53 6.07 7.57
C VAL A 58 -23.41 5.41 6.21
N ILE A 59 -23.04 6.19 5.19
CA ILE A 59 -22.93 5.73 3.80
C ILE A 59 -21.55 6.03 3.27
N PHE A 60 -20.85 4.99 2.85
CA PHE A 60 -19.53 5.14 2.25
C PHE A 60 -19.61 5.50 0.77
N ASN A 61 -20.47 4.84 0.00
CA ASN A 61 -20.56 5.04 -1.44
C ASN A 61 -21.96 4.83 -2.01
N GLY A 62 -22.60 5.93 -2.44
CA GLY A 62 -23.90 5.97 -3.11
C GLY A 62 -24.87 6.97 -2.46
N PRO A 63 -26.05 7.18 -3.08
CA PRO A 63 -26.96 8.25 -2.67
C PRO A 63 -27.76 7.91 -1.41
N ALA A 64 -28.13 8.95 -0.66
CA ALA A 64 -28.95 8.86 0.55
C ALA A 64 -30.24 9.68 0.39
N THR A 65 -31.39 9.04 0.56
CA THR A 65 -32.69 9.72 0.57
C THR A 65 -33.35 9.54 1.93
N ILE A 66 -33.65 10.65 2.61
CA ILE A 66 -34.18 10.65 3.97
C ILE A 66 -35.54 11.36 3.97
N ASP A 67 -36.60 10.56 3.89
CA ASP A 67 -37.99 11.03 3.96
C ASP A 67 -38.61 10.82 5.36
N GLY A 68 -38.04 9.92 6.16
CA GLY A 68 -38.45 9.61 7.53
C GLY A 68 -37.74 10.44 8.60
N THR A 69 -37.52 9.83 9.77
CA THR A 69 -36.82 10.46 10.90
C THR A 69 -35.50 9.75 11.19
N VAL A 70 -34.41 10.50 11.27
CA VAL A 70 -33.10 10.01 11.74
C VAL A 70 -32.86 10.62 13.11
N ARG A 71 -32.84 9.79 14.16
CA ARG A 71 -32.64 10.26 15.54
C ARG A 71 -31.21 10.68 15.80
N GLY A 72 -30.27 10.11 15.07
CA GLY A 72 -28.85 10.38 15.18
C GLY A 72 -28.34 11.29 14.07
N SER A 73 -27.12 11.00 13.62
CA SER A 73 -26.41 11.77 12.60
C SER A 73 -26.41 11.06 11.24
N VAL A 74 -26.31 11.84 10.17
CA VAL A 74 -26.18 11.35 8.79
C VAL A 74 -24.77 11.65 8.31
N THR A 75 -24.01 10.62 7.98
CA THR A 75 -22.66 10.76 7.44
C THR A 75 -22.58 10.13 6.05
N SER A 76 -22.32 10.94 5.02
CA SER A 76 -22.06 10.49 3.65
C SER A 76 -20.61 10.78 3.27
N PHE A 77 -19.86 9.75 2.87
CA PHE A 77 -18.51 9.91 2.36
C PHE A 77 -18.47 10.23 0.87
N ASN A 78 -19.24 9.50 0.06
CA ASN A 78 -19.24 9.63 -1.39
C ASN A 78 -20.64 9.38 -1.99
N GLY A 79 -21.41 10.45 -2.16
CA GLY A 79 -22.76 10.39 -2.73
C GLY A 79 -23.65 11.53 -2.24
N ASP A 80 -24.64 11.86 -3.06
CA ASP A 80 -25.57 12.95 -2.80
C ASP A 80 -26.56 12.58 -1.69
N VAL A 81 -26.92 13.58 -0.87
CA VAL A 81 -27.83 13.42 0.26
C VAL A 81 -29.05 14.30 0.05
N SER A 82 -30.23 13.70 -0.05
CA SER A 82 -31.52 14.38 -0.14
C SER A 82 -32.30 14.17 1.16
N ILE A 83 -32.67 15.27 1.81
CA ILE A 83 -33.38 15.27 3.09
C ILE A 83 -34.72 15.96 2.91
N SER A 84 -35.82 15.21 3.03
CA SER A 84 -37.19 15.75 3.08
C SER A 84 -37.85 15.59 4.45
N GLY A 85 -37.32 14.68 5.29
CA GLY A 85 -37.80 14.40 6.64
C GLY A 85 -37.07 15.16 7.75
N THR A 86 -36.89 14.52 8.90
CA THR A 86 -36.26 15.10 10.10
C THR A 86 -34.97 14.38 10.45
N VAL A 87 -33.89 15.11 10.65
CA VAL A 87 -32.63 14.62 11.22
C VAL A 87 -32.39 15.37 12.53
N THR A 88 -32.33 14.66 13.65
CA THR A 88 -32.15 15.30 14.96
C THR A 88 -30.69 15.69 15.22
N GLY A 89 -29.73 14.91 14.71
CA GLY A 89 -28.30 15.16 14.87
C GLY A 89 -27.68 15.93 13.70
N ASP A 90 -26.37 15.72 13.51
CA ASP A 90 -25.57 16.42 12.51
C ASP A 90 -25.67 15.75 11.14
N VAL A 91 -25.54 16.56 10.08
CA VAL A 91 -25.46 16.07 8.70
C VAL A 91 -24.08 16.40 8.15
N THR A 92 -23.27 15.37 7.94
CA THR A 92 -21.91 15.49 7.39
C THR A 92 -21.84 14.86 6.00
N SER A 93 -21.48 15.66 5.00
CA SER A 93 -21.19 15.17 3.64
C SER A 93 -19.77 15.54 3.22
N PHE A 94 -18.96 14.52 2.92
CA PHE A 94 -17.59 14.71 2.44
C PHE A 94 -17.54 14.91 0.92
N ASN A 95 -18.21 14.08 0.12
CA ASN A 95 -18.11 14.16 -1.34
C ASN A 95 -19.46 13.90 -2.00
N GLY A 96 -20.28 14.94 -2.10
CA GLY A 96 -21.62 14.88 -2.68
C GLY A 96 -22.41 16.13 -2.31
N ASP A 97 -23.42 16.43 -3.10
CA ASP A 97 -24.29 17.57 -2.86
C ASP A 97 -25.34 17.22 -1.81
N VAL A 98 -25.61 18.17 -0.91
CA VAL A 98 -26.65 18.02 0.10
C VAL A 98 -27.82 18.92 -0.26
N THR A 99 -28.98 18.31 -0.46
CA THR A 99 -30.24 19.00 -0.73
C THR A 99 -31.18 18.80 0.45
N VAL A 100 -31.60 19.91 1.06
CA VAL A 100 -32.57 19.94 2.15
C VAL A 100 -33.87 20.52 1.61
N ALA A 101 -34.90 19.69 1.49
CA ALA A 101 -36.18 20.04 0.89
C ALA A 101 -37.04 20.91 1.84
N SER A 102 -38.09 21.53 1.28
CA SER A 102 -39.00 22.37 2.06
C SER A 102 -39.73 21.55 3.11
N GLY A 103 -39.78 22.03 4.35
CA GLY A 103 -40.37 21.31 5.50
C GLY A 103 -39.42 20.34 6.20
N ALA A 104 -38.23 20.07 5.65
CA ALA A 104 -37.23 19.26 6.32
C ALA A 104 -36.63 19.99 7.53
N ARG A 105 -36.27 19.23 8.56
CA ARG A 105 -35.64 19.75 9.80
C ARG A 105 -34.32 19.06 10.07
N VAL A 106 -33.27 19.85 10.29
CA VAL A 106 -31.97 19.39 10.77
C VAL A 106 -31.71 20.04 12.13
N GLY A 107 -31.67 19.23 13.19
CA GLY A 107 -31.47 19.69 14.57
C GLY A 107 -30.02 20.04 14.90
N GLY A 108 -29.05 19.42 14.22
CA GLY A 108 -27.62 19.66 14.42
C GLY A 108 -26.98 20.54 13.34
N ASP A 109 -25.65 20.42 13.25
CA ASP A 109 -24.82 21.15 12.32
C ASP A 109 -24.89 20.54 10.91
N LEU A 110 -24.85 21.40 9.90
CA LEU A 110 -24.75 20.99 8.50
C LEU A 110 -23.30 21.21 8.03
N VAL A 111 -22.54 20.12 7.99
CA VAL A 111 -21.12 20.09 7.66
C VAL A 111 -20.94 19.54 6.25
N THR A 112 -20.78 20.45 5.28
CA THR A 112 -20.64 20.07 3.87
C THR A 112 -19.40 20.70 3.24
N GLN A 113 -18.92 20.09 2.17
CA GLN A 113 -17.83 20.66 1.36
C GLN A 113 -18.33 21.60 0.27
N SER A 114 -19.33 21.15 -0.47
CA SER A 114 -20.08 21.96 -1.43
C SER A 114 -21.11 22.81 -0.70
N ALA A 115 -21.52 23.93 -1.32
CA ALA A 115 -22.60 24.76 -0.79
C ALA A 115 -23.90 23.92 -0.78
N PRO A 116 -24.52 23.69 0.38
CA PRO A 116 -25.74 22.88 0.44
C PRO A 116 -26.91 23.64 -0.17
N ASN A 117 -27.77 22.93 -0.91
CA ASN A 117 -28.99 23.50 -1.47
C ASN A 117 -30.13 23.35 -0.45
N VAL A 118 -30.42 24.43 0.26
CA VAL A 118 -31.47 24.46 1.30
C VAL A 118 -32.69 25.19 0.75
N ALA A 119 -33.78 24.45 0.53
CA ALA A 119 -35.01 25.00 -0.01
C ALA A 119 -35.71 25.96 0.98
N SER A 120 -36.46 26.91 0.44
CA SER A 120 -37.29 27.83 1.24
C SER A 120 -38.28 27.05 2.11
N GLY A 121 -38.20 27.22 3.43
CA GLY A 121 -39.04 26.51 4.41
C GLY A 121 -38.37 25.32 5.09
N ALA A 122 -37.11 25.00 4.77
CA ALA A 122 -36.29 24.08 5.55
C ALA A 122 -35.77 24.75 6.84
N THR A 123 -35.73 23.99 7.95
CA THR A 123 -35.19 24.46 9.23
C THR A 123 -33.87 23.77 9.52
N VAL A 124 -32.80 24.54 9.72
CA VAL A 124 -31.50 24.05 10.21
C VAL A 124 -31.24 24.79 11.50
N GLU A 125 -31.25 24.07 12.63
CA GLU A 125 -31.12 24.65 13.97
C GLU A 125 -29.65 24.93 14.34
N GLY A 126 -28.71 24.10 13.85
CA GLY A 126 -27.27 24.27 14.07
C GLY A 126 -26.57 25.17 13.04
N ASP A 127 -25.23 25.19 13.13
CA ASP A 127 -24.37 26.00 12.28
C ASP A 127 -24.24 25.38 10.88
N ARG A 128 -24.27 26.25 9.85
CA ARG A 128 -23.92 25.87 8.47
C ARG A 128 -22.41 26.02 8.28
N ARG A 129 -21.64 25.04 8.75
CA ARG A 129 -20.18 25.05 8.59
C ARG A 129 -19.79 24.46 7.24
N ARG A 130 -19.42 25.34 6.31
CA ARG A 130 -18.67 24.92 5.14
C ARG A 130 -17.26 24.55 5.58
N VAL A 131 -16.88 23.28 5.43
CA VAL A 131 -15.50 22.86 5.66
C VAL A 131 -14.67 23.42 4.51
N ASN A 132 -14.10 24.60 4.72
CA ASN A 132 -13.21 25.22 3.76
C ASN A 132 -11.88 24.44 3.75
N ARG A 133 -11.78 23.40 2.91
CA ARG A 133 -10.57 22.57 2.74
C ARG A 133 -9.34 23.40 2.37
N ASP A 134 -9.50 24.59 1.80
CA ASP A 134 -8.37 25.38 1.30
C ASP A 134 -7.37 25.75 2.41
N VAL A 135 -7.83 25.95 3.65
CA VAL A 135 -6.96 26.35 4.77
C VAL A 135 -6.45 25.13 5.55
N ILE A 136 -7.32 24.12 5.75
CA ILE A 136 -6.96 22.90 6.52
C ILE A 136 -6.20 21.91 5.63
N PHE A 137 -6.71 21.54 4.45
CA PHE A 137 -6.02 20.62 3.55
C PHE A 137 -4.90 21.30 2.74
N GLY A 138 -4.94 22.61 2.48
CA GLY A 138 -3.90 23.31 1.73
C GLY A 138 -2.54 23.37 2.43
N ARG A 139 -2.49 23.70 3.73
CA ARG A 139 -1.24 23.65 4.52
C ARG A 139 -0.88 22.24 4.98
N PHE A 140 -1.89 21.41 5.25
CA PHE A 140 -1.70 20.02 5.68
C PHE A 140 -1.20 19.13 4.54
N THR A 141 -1.52 19.40 3.27
CA THR A 141 -0.99 18.62 2.12
C THR A 141 0.50 18.81 1.89
N TRP A 142 1.05 20.02 1.98
CA TRP A 142 2.50 20.22 1.78
C TRP A 142 3.32 19.66 2.93
N ILE A 143 2.91 19.92 4.19
CA ILE A 143 3.58 19.36 5.38
C ILE A 143 3.44 17.83 5.41
N SER A 144 2.26 17.28 5.10
CA SER A 144 2.07 15.83 5.11
C SER A 144 2.84 15.14 3.99
N ARG A 145 2.89 15.71 2.78
CA ARG A 145 3.72 15.19 1.68
C ARG A 145 5.20 15.22 2.03
N PHE A 146 5.67 16.30 2.65
CA PHE A 146 7.04 16.38 3.14
C PHE A 146 7.30 15.36 4.25
N ALA A 147 6.40 15.21 5.22
CA ALA A 147 6.52 14.23 6.30
C ALA A 147 6.52 12.78 5.79
N VAL A 148 5.62 12.44 4.87
CA VAL A 148 5.59 11.13 4.20
C VAL A 148 6.87 10.91 3.40
N TRP A 149 7.33 11.93 2.67
CA TRP A 149 8.61 11.87 1.98
C TRP A 149 9.74 11.59 2.97
N VAL A 150 9.87 12.34 4.07
CA VAL A 150 10.89 12.09 5.11
C VAL A 150 10.77 10.67 5.66
N ALA A 151 9.57 10.24 6.07
CA ALA A 151 9.32 8.92 6.61
C ALA A 151 9.76 7.81 5.65
N VAL A 152 9.39 7.89 4.37
CA VAL A 152 9.84 6.93 3.34
C VAL A 152 11.36 6.95 3.17
N SER A 153 11.99 8.13 3.21
CA SER A 153 13.47 8.26 3.15
C SER A 153 14.14 7.47 4.27
N VAL A 154 13.65 7.67 5.49
CA VAL A 154 14.19 7.05 6.71
C VAL A 154 13.94 5.54 6.68
N SER A 155 12.74 5.11 6.26
CA SER A 155 12.44 3.68 6.09
C SER A 155 13.38 2.99 5.10
N ILE A 156 13.69 3.62 3.96
CA ILE A 156 14.65 3.09 2.97
C ILE A 156 16.07 3.04 3.54
N LEU A 157 16.47 4.08 4.27
CA LEU A 157 17.77 4.15 4.93
C LEU A 157 17.92 2.99 5.93
N VAL A 158 16.94 2.82 6.81
CA VAL A 158 16.90 1.74 7.80
C VAL A 158 16.91 0.38 7.09
N LEU A 159 16.06 0.18 6.08
CA LEU A 159 16.02 -1.06 5.30
C LEU A 159 17.38 -1.40 4.70
N GLY A 160 18.05 -0.44 4.06
CA GLY A 160 19.37 -0.68 3.47
C GLY A 160 20.46 -0.97 4.50
N LEU A 161 20.44 -0.28 5.65
CA LEU A 161 21.37 -0.58 6.74
C LEU A 161 21.14 -1.98 7.32
N LEU A 162 19.88 -2.39 7.50
CA LEU A 162 19.53 -3.74 7.94
C LEU A 162 19.99 -4.78 6.91
N LEU A 163 19.76 -4.55 5.62
CA LEU A 163 20.23 -5.46 4.56
C LEU A 163 21.76 -5.60 4.54
N LEU A 164 22.50 -4.50 4.76
CA LEU A 164 23.96 -4.54 4.85
C LEU A 164 24.47 -5.25 6.12
N LEU A 165 23.68 -5.23 7.19
CA LEU A 165 23.98 -5.95 8.43
C LEU A 165 23.74 -7.45 8.27
N PHE A 166 22.56 -7.85 7.79
CA PHE A 166 22.14 -9.26 7.73
C PHE A 166 22.66 -10.00 6.48
N ALA A 167 22.81 -9.29 5.35
CA ALA A 167 23.16 -9.89 4.07
C ALA A 167 24.31 -9.15 3.35
N PRO A 168 25.47 -8.95 4.00
CA PRO A 168 26.58 -8.18 3.43
C PRO A 168 27.13 -8.77 2.13
N ARG A 169 27.16 -10.11 2.03
CA ARG A 169 27.59 -10.81 0.80
C ARG A 169 26.61 -10.57 -0.36
N ALA A 170 25.32 -10.37 -0.07
CA ALA A 170 24.31 -10.10 -1.10
C ALA A 170 24.49 -8.70 -1.66
N ALA A 171 24.74 -7.72 -0.78
CA ALA A 171 25.05 -6.37 -1.20
C ALA A 171 26.29 -6.32 -2.12
N GLU A 172 27.39 -7.00 -1.77
CA GLU A 172 28.57 -7.01 -2.64
C GLU A 172 28.31 -7.69 -3.99
N SER A 173 27.51 -8.76 -4.05
CA SER A 173 27.11 -9.36 -5.33
C SER A 173 26.28 -8.41 -6.20
N VAL A 174 25.46 -7.56 -5.58
CA VAL A 174 24.70 -6.50 -6.29
C VAL A 174 25.66 -5.45 -6.86
N ALA A 175 26.65 -4.99 -6.09
CA ALA A 175 27.62 -4.01 -6.56
C ALA A 175 28.50 -4.53 -7.71
N LEU A 176 28.85 -5.82 -7.69
CA LEU A 176 29.57 -6.46 -8.81
C LEU A 176 28.68 -6.60 -10.05
N ALA A 177 27.43 -7.07 -9.89
CA ALA A 177 26.48 -7.20 -10.98
C ALA A 177 26.18 -5.84 -11.66
N ALA A 178 26.06 -4.79 -10.85
CA ALA A 178 25.87 -3.40 -11.28
C ALA A 178 26.98 -2.90 -12.21
N ARG A 179 28.24 -3.28 -11.95
CA ARG A 179 29.40 -2.85 -12.74
C ARG A 179 29.63 -3.69 -13.99
N GLU A 180 29.45 -5.01 -13.88
CA GLU A 180 29.83 -5.94 -14.95
C GLU A 180 28.73 -6.16 -15.99
N ARG A 181 27.44 -5.95 -15.64
CA ARG A 181 26.31 -6.35 -16.49
C ARG A 181 25.16 -5.34 -16.46
N ILE A 182 25.44 -4.11 -16.86
CA ILE A 182 24.43 -3.04 -16.94
C ILE A 182 23.27 -3.42 -17.87
N GLY A 183 23.58 -3.89 -19.10
CA GLY A 183 22.56 -4.27 -20.10
C GLY A 183 21.57 -5.35 -19.61
N PRO A 184 22.05 -6.55 -19.20
CA PRO A 184 21.19 -7.59 -18.65
C PRO A 184 20.43 -7.14 -17.39
N SER A 185 21.02 -6.29 -16.56
CA SER A 185 20.33 -5.76 -15.38
C SER A 185 19.13 -4.91 -15.79
N ILE A 186 19.28 -4.00 -16.75
CA ILE A 186 18.15 -3.19 -17.24
C ILE A 186 17.05 -4.08 -17.82
N GLY A 187 17.40 -5.08 -18.64
CA GLY A 187 16.43 -6.00 -19.23
C GLY A 187 15.61 -6.76 -18.19
N TRP A 188 16.28 -7.37 -17.19
CA TRP A 188 15.60 -8.03 -16.06
C TRP A 188 14.80 -7.05 -15.21
N GLY A 189 15.32 -5.84 -15.01
CA GLY A 189 14.66 -4.79 -14.26
C GLY A 189 13.33 -4.38 -14.87
N VAL A 190 13.30 -4.10 -16.17
CA VAL A 190 12.08 -3.75 -16.91
C VAL A 190 11.11 -4.93 -16.91
N GLY A 191 11.62 -6.14 -17.17
CA GLY A 191 10.82 -7.36 -17.14
C GLY A 191 10.15 -7.62 -15.79
N LEU A 192 10.86 -7.41 -14.67
CA LEU A 192 10.28 -7.54 -13.34
C LEU A 192 9.34 -6.38 -12.99
N PHE A 193 9.69 -5.16 -13.37
CA PHE A 193 8.88 -3.99 -13.06
C PHE A 193 7.48 -4.10 -13.67
N PHE A 194 7.35 -4.46 -14.94
CA PHE A 194 6.05 -4.66 -15.58
C PHE A 194 5.49 -6.07 -15.38
N GLY A 195 6.35 -7.08 -15.38
CA GLY A 195 5.94 -8.48 -15.28
C GLY A 195 5.33 -8.82 -13.91
N LEU A 196 5.87 -8.32 -12.80
CA LEU A 196 5.33 -8.65 -11.48
C LEU A 196 3.88 -8.15 -11.29
N PRO A 197 3.53 -6.88 -11.60
CA PRO A 197 2.13 -6.44 -11.61
C PRO A 197 1.25 -7.24 -12.56
N ILE A 198 1.69 -7.47 -13.80
CA ILE A 198 0.91 -8.21 -14.80
C ILE A 198 0.60 -9.63 -14.31
N VAL A 199 1.62 -10.35 -13.84
CA VAL A 199 1.45 -11.70 -13.27
C VAL A 199 0.52 -11.67 -12.05
N SER A 200 0.63 -10.64 -11.21
CA SER A 200 -0.24 -10.49 -10.04
C SER A 200 -1.70 -10.31 -10.44
N VAL A 201 -1.98 -9.47 -11.43
CA VAL A 201 -3.34 -9.23 -11.95
C VAL A 201 -3.88 -10.47 -12.66
N ILE A 202 -3.05 -11.16 -13.46
CA ILE A 202 -3.44 -12.43 -14.09
C ILE A 202 -3.80 -13.48 -13.03
N ALA A 203 -3.05 -13.56 -11.93
CA ALA A 203 -3.35 -14.48 -10.83
C ALA A 203 -4.73 -14.21 -10.20
N LEU A 204 -5.15 -12.94 -10.11
CA LEU A 204 -6.47 -12.57 -9.58
C LEU A 204 -7.65 -13.12 -10.39
N VAL A 205 -7.45 -13.47 -11.66
CA VAL A 205 -8.50 -14.04 -12.51
C VAL A 205 -8.91 -15.45 -12.04
N THR A 206 -8.02 -16.15 -11.33
CA THR A 206 -8.27 -17.52 -10.87
C THR A 206 -8.70 -17.52 -9.40
N ILE A 207 -9.71 -18.31 -9.03
CA ILE A 207 -10.20 -18.41 -7.63
C ILE A 207 -9.04 -18.77 -6.67
N VAL A 208 -8.15 -19.67 -7.10
CA VAL A 208 -6.96 -20.10 -6.32
C VAL A 208 -5.87 -19.03 -6.32
N GLY A 209 -5.76 -18.23 -7.38
CA GLY A 209 -4.75 -17.21 -7.51
C GLY A 209 -5.12 -15.87 -6.88
N ILE A 210 -6.37 -15.62 -6.48
CA ILE A 210 -6.76 -14.41 -5.72
C ILE A 210 -5.88 -14.19 -4.48
N PRO A 211 -5.74 -15.15 -3.54
CA PRO A 211 -4.90 -14.93 -2.35
C PRO A 211 -3.45 -14.64 -2.73
N PHE A 212 -2.93 -15.30 -3.77
CA PHE A 212 -1.56 -15.08 -4.26
C PHE A 212 -1.41 -13.72 -4.95
N GLY A 213 -2.34 -13.34 -5.82
CA GLY A 213 -2.32 -12.09 -6.58
C GLY A 213 -2.46 -10.87 -5.69
N VAL A 214 -3.36 -10.93 -4.68
CA VAL A 214 -3.47 -9.87 -3.67
C VAL A 214 -2.19 -9.80 -2.84
N GLY A 215 -1.69 -10.94 -2.34
CA GLY A 215 -0.44 -10.96 -1.58
C GLY A 215 0.74 -10.41 -2.36
N MET A 216 0.83 -10.72 -3.65
CA MET A 216 1.87 -10.23 -4.55
C MET A 216 1.72 -8.73 -4.82
N LEU A 217 0.51 -8.22 -5.10
CA LEU A 217 0.24 -6.79 -5.27
C LEU A 217 0.61 -5.99 -4.02
N LEU A 218 0.25 -6.47 -2.84
CA LEU A 218 0.64 -5.85 -1.57
C LEU A 218 2.16 -5.93 -1.35
N GLY A 219 2.77 -7.05 -1.75
CA GLY A 219 4.21 -7.27 -1.70
C GLY A 219 5.02 -6.41 -2.68
N LEU A 220 4.42 -5.91 -3.77
CA LEU A 220 5.13 -5.07 -4.76
C LEU A 220 5.77 -3.85 -4.13
N ALA A 221 5.09 -3.21 -3.15
CA ALA A 221 5.65 -2.07 -2.43
C ALA A 221 6.99 -2.42 -1.77
N LEU A 222 7.08 -3.60 -1.14
CA LEU A 222 8.32 -4.09 -0.53
C LEU A 222 9.35 -4.48 -1.59
N ILE A 223 8.95 -5.21 -2.63
CA ILE A 223 9.84 -5.63 -3.72
C ILE A 223 10.47 -4.41 -4.40
N TYR A 224 9.68 -3.40 -4.72
CA TYR A 224 10.18 -2.16 -5.32
C TYR A 224 11.07 -1.36 -4.36
N SER A 225 10.78 -1.39 -3.05
CA SER A 225 11.66 -0.79 -2.04
C SER A 225 13.01 -1.50 -1.97
N LEU A 226 13.05 -2.83 -2.09
CA LEU A 226 14.29 -3.60 -2.19
C LEU A 226 15.09 -3.24 -3.45
N GLY A 227 14.41 -3.14 -4.60
CA GLY A 227 15.03 -2.66 -5.83
C GLY A 227 15.64 -1.26 -5.67
N TYR A 228 14.85 -0.30 -5.20
CA TYR A 228 15.33 1.06 -4.98
C TYR A 228 16.56 1.11 -4.04
N THR A 229 16.54 0.32 -2.97
CA THR A 229 17.65 0.22 -2.00
C THR A 229 18.91 -0.38 -2.64
N ALA A 230 18.75 -1.41 -3.47
CA ALA A 230 19.86 -2.02 -4.22
C ALA A 230 20.52 -1.02 -5.18
N SER A 231 19.74 -0.17 -5.84
CA SER A 231 20.26 0.91 -6.68
C SER A 231 21.02 1.96 -5.90
N CYS A 232 20.52 2.37 -4.73
CA CYS A 232 21.24 3.29 -3.84
C CYS A 232 22.60 2.70 -3.45
N PHE A 233 22.65 1.41 -3.10
CA PHE A 233 23.91 0.74 -2.78
C PHE A 233 24.85 0.65 -3.99
N ALA A 234 24.35 0.25 -5.16
CA ALA A 234 25.12 0.12 -6.39
C ALA A 234 25.73 1.47 -6.82
N LEU A 235 24.93 2.54 -6.81
CA LEU A 235 25.38 3.90 -7.11
C LEU A 235 26.43 4.36 -6.09
N GLY A 236 26.17 4.13 -4.81
CA GLY A 236 27.09 4.40 -3.73
C GLY A 236 28.44 3.71 -3.89
N ARG A 237 28.44 2.43 -4.28
CA ARG A 237 29.65 1.65 -4.56
C ARG A 237 30.33 2.06 -5.86
N ALA A 238 29.64 2.64 -6.83
CA ALA A 238 30.27 3.21 -8.01
C ALA A 238 31.17 4.40 -7.64
N LEU A 239 30.74 5.21 -6.66
CA LEU A 239 31.48 6.39 -6.16
C LEU A 239 32.55 6.02 -5.13
N ILE A 240 32.19 5.23 -4.12
CA ILE A 240 33.05 4.87 -3.00
C ILE A 240 33.59 3.45 -3.18
N LYS A 241 34.85 3.37 -3.63
CA LYS A 241 35.56 2.12 -3.91
C LYS A 241 36.10 1.45 -2.62
N PRO A 242 36.28 0.11 -2.61
CA PRO A 242 37.03 -0.59 -1.56
C PRO A 242 38.44 0.02 -1.37
N PRO A 243 39.01 0.04 -0.15
CA PRO A 243 38.56 -0.63 1.08
C PRO A 243 37.57 0.17 1.96
N THR A 244 37.08 1.32 1.48
CA THR A 244 36.17 2.19 2.25
C THR A 244 34.88 1.47 2.68
N SER A 245 34.35 1.85 3.84
CA SER A 245 33.16 1.24 4.46
C SER A 245 31.95 1.18 3.53
N ARG A 246 31.32 0.00 3.44
CA ARG A 246 30.08 -0.24 2.69
C ARG A 246 28.90 0.61 3.16
N TYR A 247 28.88 0.98 4.44
CA TYR A 247 27.82 1.82 5.01
C TYR A 247 27.93 3.26 4.48
N LEU A 248 29.15 3.78 4.35
CA LEU A 248 29.40 5.09 3.75
C LEU A 248 29.06 5.09 2.26
N ALA A 249 29.41 4.02 1.55
CA ALA A 249 29.00 3.85 0.16
C ALA A 249 27.47 3.92 0.04
N PHE A 250 26.73 3.16 0.84
CA PHE A 250 25.27 3.20 0.84
C PHE A 250 24.71 4.59 1.16
N LEU A 251 25.20 5.23 2.23
CA LEU A 251 24.76 6.57 2.64
C LEU A 251 24.96 7.59 1.53
N ALA A 252 26.12 7.56 0.85
CA ALA A 252 26.41 8.46 -0.26
C ALA A 252 25.43 8.24 -1.43
N GLY A 253 25.22 6.98 -1.82
CA GLY A 253 24.27 6.66 -2.89
C GLY A 253 22.83 7.02 -2.54
N TRP A 254 22.38 6.69 -1.33
CA TRP A 254 21.07 7.07 -0.81
C TRP A 254 20.88 8.58 -0.80
N ALA A 255 21.86 9.34 -0.30
CA ALA A 255 21.78 10.80 -0.24
C ALA A 255 21.64 11.42 -1.63
N ILE A 256 22.40 10.93 -2.62
CA ILE A 256 22.32 11.41 -4.01
C ILE A 256 20.95 11.16 -4.61
N VAL A 257 20.44 9.92 -4.51
CA VAL A 257 19.11 9.60 -5.06
C VAL A 257 18.03 10.41 -4.33
N ARG A 258 18.21 10.67 -3.03
CA ARG A 258 17.26 11.47 -2.24
C ARG A 258 17.23 12.93 -2.64
N VAL A 259 18.39 13.55 -2.83
CA VAL A 259 18.50 14.93 -3.33
C VAL A 259 17.91 15.04 -4.74
N ALA A 260 18.21 14.08 -5.63
CA ALA A 260 17.60 14.03 -6.96
C ALA A 260 16.07 13.88 -6.92
N SER A 261 15.54 13.26 -5.85
CA SER A 261 14.10 13.09 -5.63
C SER A 261 13.41 14.29 -4.96
N LEU A 262 14.12 15.40 -4.68
CA LEU A 262 13.50 16.62 -4.16
C LEU A 262 12.72 17.38 -5.22
N VAL A 263 13.08 17.21 -6.50
CA VAL A 263 12.41 17.86 -7.62
C VAL A 263 11.15 17.06 -8.00
N PRO A 264 9.92 17.57 -7.77
CA PRO A 264 8.69 16.76 -7.87
C PRO A 264 8.43 16.15 -9.26
N PHE A 265 8.84 16.84 -10.33
CA PHE A 265 8.68 16.35 -11.70
C PHE A 265 9.71 15.27 -12.07
N VAL A 266 10.89 15.31 -11.45
CA VAL A 266 12.00 14.38 -11.74
C VAL A 266 11.95 13.16 -10.81
N SER A 267 11.32 13.28 -9.63
CA SER A 267 11.26 12.22 -8.63
C SER A 267 10.61 10.93 -9.14
N GLY A 268 9.59 11.02 -9.99
CA GLY A 268 8.94 9.85 -10.58
C GLY A 268 9.88 9.06 -11.51
N LEU A 269 10.62 9.77 -12.36
CA LEU A 269 11.59 9.16 -13.28
C LEU A 269 12.79 8.57 -12.52
N VAL A 270 13.32 9.31 -11.53
CA VAL A 270 14.42 8.83 -10.68
C VAL A 270 14.01 7.56 -9.95
N TRP A 271 12.79 7.53 -9.37
CA TRP A 271 12.27 6.35 -8.71
C TRP A 271 12.12 5.17 -9.68
N PHE A 272 11.53 5.39 -10.86
CA PHE A 272 11.38 4.35 -11.88
C PHE A 272 12.72 3.76 -12.30
N VAL A 273 13.69 4.60 -12.66
CA VAL A 273 15.04 4.17 -13.06
C VAL A 273 15.73 3.42 -11.93
N ALA A 274 15.65 3.93 -10.69
CA ALA A 274 16.24 3.28 -9.52
C ALA A 274 15.59 1.92 -9.21
N VAL A 275 14.27 1.78 -9.29
CA VAL A 275 13.61 0.49 -9.07
C VAL A 275 13.99 -0.50 -10.17
N VAL A 276 13.89 -0.10 -11.44
CA VAL A 276 14.24 -0.95 -12.59
C VAL A 276 15.68 -1.43 -12.49
N TYR A 277 16.64 -0.52 -12.34
CA TYR A 277 18.05 -0.88 -12.26
C TYR A 277 18.34 -1.78 -11.04
N GLY A 278 17.69 -1.50 -9.92
CA GLY A 278 17.90 -2.21 -8.66
C GLY A 278 17.34 -3.63 -8.65
N LEU A 279 16.11 -3.81 -9.14
CA LEU A 279 15.52 -5.14 -9.33
C LEU A 279 16.34 -5.96 -10.34
N GLY A 280 16.79 -5.30 -11.40
CA GLY A 280 17.66 -5.87 -12.40
C GLY A 280 18.96 -6.44 -11.85
N THR A 281 19.68 -5.60 -11.09
CA THR A 281 20.95 -6.00 -10.46
C THR A 281 20.75 -7.08 -9.41
N LEU A 282 19.66 -7.04 -8.63
CA LEU A 282 19.28 -8.11 -7.70
C LEU A 282 19.04 -9.44 -8.43
N ALA A 283 18.29 -9.42 -9.54
CA ALA A 283 18.01 -10.62 -10.34
C ALA A 283 19.29 -11.23 -10.94
N VAL A 284 20.17 -10.39 -11.50
CA VAL A 284 21.46 -10.84 -12.05
C VAL A 284 22.38 -11.39 -10.96
N ALA A 285 22.42 -10.74 -9.78
CA ALA A 285 23.21 -11.19 -8.65
C ALA A 285 22.72 -12.53 -8.07
N ALA A 286 21.40 -12.74 -8.02
CA ALA A 286 20.79 -13.99 -7.55
C ALA A 286 21.15 -15.17 -8.45
N ARG A 287 21.01 -15.01 -9.79
CA ARG A 287 21.29 -16.11 -10.74
C ARG A 287 22.75 -16.56 -10.72
N ARG A 288 23.72 -15.66 -10.52
CA ARG A 288 25.14 -16.06 -10.39
C ARG A 288 25.39 -17.00 -9.22
N ARG A 289 24.68 -16.80 -8.10
CA ARG A 289 24.82 -17.68 -6.92
C ARG A 289 24.34 -19.09 -7.23
N GLU A 290 23.22 -19.22 -7.94
CA GLU A 290 22.68 -20.52 -8.34
C GLU A 290 23.63 -21.26 -9.28
N THR A 291 24.23 -20.57 -10.25
CA THR A 291 25.20 -21.18 -11.18
C THR A 291 26.46 -21.66 -10.46
N MET A 292 26.99 -20.91 -9.49
CA MET A 292 28.17 -21.34 -8.74
C MET A 292 27.90 -22.53 -7.82
N VAL A 293 26.73 -22.58 -7.17
CA VAL A 293 26.35 -23.70 -6.30
C VAL A 293 26.18 -24.99 -7.12
N GLY A 294 25.63 -24.91 -8.33
CA GLY A 294 25.46 -26.06 -9.24
C GLY A 294 26.77 -26.65 -9.76
N VAL A 295 27.82 -25.84 -9.93
CA VAL A 295 29.15 -26.30 -10.40
C VAL A 295 29.93 -27.03 -9.28
N THR A 296 29.66 -26.74 -8.01
CA THR A 296 30.28 -27.40 -6.85
C THR A 296 29.57 -28.68 -6.38
N ALA A 297 28.52 -29.15 -7.07
CA ALA A 297 28.05 -30.52 -6.84
C ALA A 297 29.20 -31.47 -7.19
N PRO A 298 29.62 -32.39 -6.31
CA PRO A 298 30.84 -33.15 -6.50
C PRO A 298 30.72 -33.93 -7.80
N ALA A 299 31.55 -33.58 -8.79
CA ALA A 299 31.87 -34.52 -9.86
C ALA A 299 32.29 -35.79 -9.14
N THR A 300 31.49 -36.85 -9.26
CA THR A 300 31.86 -38.18 -8.80
C THR A 300 33.24 -38.45 -9.36
N MET A 301 34.26 -38.51 -8.49
CA MET A 301 35.60 -38.89 -8.91
C MET A 301 35.46 -40.18 -9.73
N PRO A 302 36.06 -40.27 -10.93
CA PRO A 302 36.11 -41.53 -11.64
C PRO A 302 36.72 -42.59 -10.72
N PRO A 303 36.18 -43.82 -10.69
CA PRO A 303 36.71 -44.86 -9.84
C PRO A 303 38.20 -45.06 -10.12
N PRO A 304 39.03 -45.29 -9.08
CA PRO A 304 40.46 -45.48 -9.28
C PRO A 304 40.70 -46.65 -10.25
N PRO A 305 41.71 -46.55 -11.14
CA PRO A 305 42.00 -47.62 -12.09
C PRO A 305 42.32 -48.93 -11.35
N PRO A 306 41.93 -50.08 -11.91
CA PRO A 306 42.19 -51.37 -11.28
C PRO A 306 43.71 -51.58 -11.10
N PRO A 307 44.13 -52.22 -10.00
CA PRO A 307 45.55 -52.47 -9.75
C PRO A 307 46.14 -53.32 -10.87
N VAL A 308 47.30 -52.91 -11.36
CA VAL A 308 48.05 -53.62 -12.40
C VAL A 308 48.54 -54.95 -11.80
N PRO A 309 48.25 -56.11 -12.42
CA PRO A 309 48.77 -57.39 -11.97
C PRO A 309 50.30 -57.43 -12.14
N ALA A 310 50.99 -57.93 -11.12
CA ALA A 310 52.43 -58.14 -11.08
C ALA A 310 52.88 -59.31 -11.95
#